data_AF-A0A1M6GAR0-F1
#
_entry.id   AF-A0A1M6GAR0-F1
#
_cell.length_a   1.000
_cell.length_b   1.000
_cell.length_c   1.000
_cell.angle_alpha   90.00
_cell.angle_beta   90.00
_cell.angle_gamma   90.00
#
_symmetry.space_group_name_H-M   'P 1'
#
loop_
_entity.id
_entity.type
_entity.pdbx_description
1 polymer ?
#
loop_
_entity_poly.entity_id
_entity_poly.type
_entity_poly.pdbx_seq_one_letter_code
_entity_poly.pdbx_strand_id
1 'polypeptide(L)'
;MEHFIDEKTVMRFYLDCMEKDEIIFLKGKTELKEDIKKALEKLIDESKMNNKIQIAVGLWKKLFEAAMSYLSPNKRGYDKIFKYFDSYVEFEELIFASDSFYRDHTLHCLWVYLLGEYLYRNPEFSELYRLNRETEQGLKLMEKLTDSLPIVEKNDARKLKTILKLSDESQCLAESVRCIAALTHDLGYPLKKIEKINKAMNKVLPYFAIHNFDNFSFEYENIQQEFVNQFIDFISRQSIINLSQKDDLSEETQDVIKKVFVESSYKQNEIGTVIDNLESLTKEEKDLLEGCFEVSAYFHSPFKQKVSYYNDFEAYQHGIMSAFLLMKNLEAFQDIDYCEPDTLIPIPDARTISLHDILSSISNHTSDSYQIQNVDENSFLTFVDELEEFSRISRASQNREYVEEFCDTALYMEDGWLNVVFEFNNTNLDNLDPEISFKGRCKRFLSLFDIPNLDKYLKIRVTIVGKLPTDQNEYVLEIANKHADIRINGESKDIPKYLKSTQFFTKEEYAQM
;
A
#
# COMPACT_ATOMS: atom_id res chain seq x y z
N MET A 1 27.17 7.51 8.62
CA MET A 1 26.14 7.56 7.55
C MET A 1 24.83 7.69 8.28
N GLU A 2 24.32 8.91 8.45
CA GLU A 2 23.02 9.10 9.13
C GLU A 2 21.93 8.98 8.05
N HIS A 3 21.54 7.73 7.76
CA HIS A 3 20.35 7.41 6.95
C HIS A 3 19.06 7.50 7.79
N PHE A 4 19.09 8.29 8.87
CA PHE A 4 17.94 8.48 9.74
C PHE A 4 16.86 9.29 9.02
N ILE A 5 15.63 8.83 9.15
CA ILE A 5 14.46 9.44 8.56
C ILE A 5 13.52 9.85 9.68
N ASP A 6 13.10 11.11 9.61
CA ASP A 6 12.16 11.74 10.52
C ASP A 6 11.07 12.50 9.74
N GLU A 7 10.13 13.11 10.48
CA GLU A 7 9.05 13.92 9.92
C GLU A 7 9.60 15.04 9.00
N LYS A 8 10.70 15.69 9.38
CA LYS A 8 11.27 16.82 8.64
C LYS A 8 11.90 16.38 7.33
N THR A 9 12.53 15.22 7.30
CA THR A 9 13.17 14.64 6.12
C THR A 9 12.14 14.40 5.04
N VAL A 10 11.04 13.70 5.36
CA VAL A 10 10.00 13.37 4.38
C VAL A 10 9.21 14.61 3.94
N MET A 11 8.94 15.57 4.85
CA MET A 11 8.27 16.83 4.48
C MET A 11 9.11 17.69 3.54
N ARG A 12 10.42 17.83 3.81
CA ARG A 12 11.33 18.61 2.95
C ARG A 12 11.49 17.98 1.58
N PHE A 13 11.56 16.64 1.52
CA PHE A 13 11.59 15.93 0.26
C PHE A 13 10.33 16.19 -0.56
N TYR A 14 9.15 16.10 0.07
CA TYR A 14 7.89 16.36 -0.62
C TYR A 14 7.77 17.81 -1.13
N LEU A 15 8.24 18.79 -0.34
CA LEU A 15 8.33 20.19 -0.77
C LEU A 15 9.18 20.35 -2.04
N ASP A 16 10.35 19.71 -2.09
CA ASP A 16 11.23 19.74 -3.28
C ASP A 16 10.56 19.10 -4.51
N CYS A 17 9.88 17.97 -4.35
CA CYS A 17 9.08 17.36 -5.44
C CYS A 17 7.95 18.28 -5.91
N MET A 18 7.27 18.98 -5.00
CA MET A 18 6.23 19.96 -5.38
C MET A 18 6.81 21.15 -6.16
N GLU A 19 7.98 21.66 -5.75
CA GLU A 19 8.66 22.77 -6.44
C GLU A 19 9.11 22.38 -7.85
N LYS A 20 9.46 21.11 -8.07
CA LYS A 20 9.81 20.54 -9.36
C LYS A 20 8.60 20.12 -10.22
N ASP A 21 7.37 20.34 -9.75
CA ASP A 21 6.14 19.92 -10.42
C ASP A 21 6.05 18.39 -10.65
N GLU A 22 6.63 17.61 -9.74
CA GLU A 22 6.68 16.15 -9.81
C GLU A 22 5.45 15.46 -9.19
N ILE A 23 4.62 16.18 -8.43
CA ILE A 23 3.36 15.68 -7.88
C ILE A 23 2.23 15.94 -8.90
N ILE A 24 1.81 14.89 -9.62
CA ILE A 24 0.96 14.98 -10.80
C ILE A 24 -0.38 15.65 -10.50
N PHE A 25 -1.06 15.23 -9.43
CA PHE A 25 -2.38 15.76 -9.09
C PHE A 25 -2.35 17.20 -8.55
N LEU A 26 -1.17 17.77 -8.30
CA LEU A 26 -0.97 19.18 -7.93
C LEU A 26 -0.46 20.05 -9.08
N LYS A 27 -0.09 19.44 -10.22
CA LYS A 27 0.45 20.16 -11.37
C LYS A 27 -0.51 21.22 -11.88
N GLY A 28 -0.01 22.44 -12.07
CA GLY A 28 -0.80 23.59 -12.51
C GLY A 28 -1.73 24.21 -11.45
N LYS A 29 -1.83 23.66 -10.22
CA LYS A 29 -2.67 24.19 -9.14
C LYS A 29 -1.88 25.12 -8.21
N THR A 30 -1.44 26.27 -8.72
CA THR A 30 -0.51 27.19 -8.01
C THR A 30 -0.97 27.62 -6.62
N GLU A 31 -2.23 28.05 -6.47
CA GLU A 31 -2.77 28.49 -5.18
C GLU A 31 -2.80 27.34 -4.16
N LEU A 32 -3.22 26.16 -4.59
CA LEU A 32 -3.28 24.98 -3.74
C LEU A 32 -1.89 24.49 -3.32
N LYS A 33 -0.92 24.52 -4.24
CA LYS A 33 0.48 24.20 -3.94
C LYS A 33 1.06 25.15 -2.89
N GLU A 34 0.76 26.44 -3.00
CA GLU A 34 1.19 27.44 -2.02
C GLU A 34 0.56 27.21 -0.64
N ASP A 35 -0.72 26.84 -0.58
CA ASP A 35 -1.39 26.50 0.68
C ASP A 35 -0.79 25.26 1.35
N ILE A 36 -0.54 24.20 0.56
CA ILE A 36 0.09 22.97 1.04
C ILE A 36 1.52 23.25 1.52
N LYS A 37 2.29 24.04 0.76
CA LYS A 37 3.64 24.47 1.12
C LYS A 37 3.65 25.17 2.48
N LYS A 38 2.79 26.16 2.68
CA LYS A 38 2.65 26.87 3.96
C LYS A 38 2.30 25.94 5.11
N ALA A 39 1.42 24.96 4.89
CA ALA A 39 1.05 24.00 5.93
C ALA A 39 2.23 23.10 6.33
N LEU A 40 3.01 22.61 5.35
CA LEU A 40 4.21 21.81 5.58
C LEU A 40 5.31 22.61 6.28
N GLU A 41 5.60 23.82 5.83
CA GLU A 41 6.57 24.72 6.50
C GLU A 41 6.17 24.99 7.96
N LYS A 42 4.88 25.23 8.19
CA LYS A 42 4.35 25.43 9.55
C LYS A 42 4.45 24.16 10.41
N LEU A 43 4.27 22.97 9.84
CA LEU A 43 4.46 21.69 10.54
C LEU A 43 5.92 21.46 10.91
N ILE A 44 6.85 21.79 10.02
CA ILE A 44 8.30 21.67 10.24
C ILE A 44 8.76 22.51 11.45
N ASP A 45 8.19 23.72 11.59
CA ASP A 45 8.58 24.70 12.61
C ASP A 45 7.81 24.54 13.94
N GLU A 46 6.69 23.81 13.96
CA GLU A 46 5.85 23.65 15.13
C GLU A 46 6.36 22.54 16.05
N SER A 47 6.47 22.84 17.35
CA SER A 47 6.91 21.88 18.37
C SER A 47 5.77 21.34 19.22
N LYS A 48 4.61 22.00 19.24
CA LYS A 48 3.47 21.57 20.06
C LYS A 48 2.59 20.58 19.31
N MET A 49 2.43 19.38 19.87
CA MET A 49 1.64 18.30 19.28
C MET A 49 0.22 18.73 18.88
N ASN A 50 -0.53 19.39 19.78
CA ASN A 50 -1.90 19.84 19.49
C ASN A 50 -1.94 20.80 18.28
N ASN A 51 -0.95 21.69 18.15
CA ASN A 51 -0.88 22.59 17.00
C ASN A 51 -0.51 21.82 15.73
N LYS A 52 0.42 20.85 15.81
CA LYS A 52 0.76 19.97 14.68
C LYS A 52 -0.49 19.26 14.16
N ILE A 53 -1.29 18.66 15.04
CA ILE A 53 -2.55 17.97 14.68
C ILE A 53 -3.49 18.92 13.94
N GLN A 54 -3.71 20.14 14.44
CA GLN A 54 -4.60 21.10 13.79
C GLN A 54 -4.12 21.53 12.40
N ILE A 55 -2.81 21.68 12.20
CA ILE A 55 -2.25 21.98 10.88
C ILE A 55 -2.38 20.76 9.96
N ALA A 56 -2.09 19.57 10.48
CA ALA A 56 -2.21 18.29 9.79
C ALA A 56 -3.64 18.03 9.30
N VAL A 57 -4.68 18.34 10.07
CA VAL A 57 -6.08 18.23 9.64
C VAL A 57 -6.34 19.08 8.39
N GLY A 58 -5.85 20.32 8.38
CA GLY A 58 -5.98 21.20 7.22
C GLY A 58 -5.23 20.69 5.99
N LEU A 59 -4.01 20.19 6.19
CA LEU A 59 -3.18 19.60 5.14
C LEU A 59 -3.82 18.34 4.55
N TRP A 60 -4.31 17.44 5.41
CA TRP A 60 -5.01 16.22 5.06
C TRP A 60 -6.19 16.50 4.13
N LYS A 61 -7.06 17.46 4.50
CA LYS A 61 -8.24 17.80 3.69
C LYS A 61 -7.85 18.35 2.31
N LYS A 62 -6.81 19.17 2.24
CA LYS A 62 -6.31 19.75 0.98
C LYS A 62 -5.72 18.68 0.07
N LEU A 63 -4.88 17.80 0.60
CA LEU A 63 -4.29 16.69 -0.16
C LEU A 63 -5.36 15.71 -0.64
N PHE A 64 -6.27 15.31 0.25
CA PHE A 64 -7.39 14.44 -0.07
C PHE A 64 -8.26 15.04 -1.18
N GLU A 65 -8.69 16.30 -1.05
CA GLU A 65 -9.48 16.97 -2.09
C GLU A 65 -8.71 17.04 -3.41
N ALA A 66 -7.42 17.37 -3.38
CA ALA A 66 -6.61 17.48 -4.58
C ALA A 66 -6.50 16.17 -5.35
N ALA A 67 -6.23 15.08 -4.64
CA ALA A 67 -6.06 13.74 -5.19
C ALA A 67 -7.41 13.15 -5.63
N MET A 68 -8.45 13.21 -4.79
CA MET A 68 -9.78 12.71 -5.17
C MET A 68 -10.38 13.47 -6.35
N SER A 69 -10.18 14.79 -6.42
CA SER A 69 -10.66 15.60 -7.55
C SER A 69 -9.91 15.30 -8.85
N TYR A 70 -8.71 14.72 -8.76
CA TYR A 70 -7.96 14.27 -9.93
C TYR A 70 -8.47 12.92 -10.44
N LEU A 71 -8.90 12.02 -9.55
CA LEU A 71 -9.54 10.75 -9.92
C LEU A 71 -10.99 10.92 -10.41
N SER A 72 -11.76 11.80 -9.77
CA SER A 72 -13.17 12.00 -10.08
C SER A 72 -13.57 13.47 -9.91
N PRO A 73 -14.24 14.07 -10.91
CA PRO A 73 -14.77 15.43 -10.76
C PRO A 73 -15.95 15.51 -9.77
N ASN A 74 -16.51 14.36 -9.36
CA ASN A 74 -17.66 14.30 -8.45
C ASN A 74 -17.22 14.50 -6.99
N LYS A 75 -17.37 15.74 -6.48
CA LYS A 75 -17.04 16.12 -5.10
C LYS A 75 -18.13 15.83 -4.06
N ARG A 76 -19.27 15.26 -4.47
CA ARG A 76 -20.37 15.03 -3.52
C ARG A 76 -19.95 14.00 -2.46
N GLY A 77 -20.27 14.32 -1.20
CA GLY A 77 -19.85 13.54 -0.04
C GLY A 77 -18.61 14.08 0.67
N TYR A 78 -17.87 15.04 0.09
CA TYR A 78 -16.67 15.62 0.73
C TYR A 78 -17.00 16.27 2.08
N ASP A 79 -18.08 17.05 2.16
CA ASP A 79 -18.52 17.65 3.43
C ASP A 79 -18.81 16.58 4.51
N LYS A 80 -19.32 15.41 4.09
CA LYS A 80 -19.64 14.31 4.99
C LYS A 80 -18.37 13.62 5.50
N ILE A 81 -17.41 13.33 4.62
CA ILE A 81 -16.14 12.72 5.04
C ILE A 81 -15.30 13.69 5.86
N PHE A 82 -15.31 14.99 5.54
CA PHE A 82 -14.59 16.00 6.33
C PHE A 82 -15.20 16.19 7.71
N LYS A 83 -16.55 16.21 7.81
CA LYS A 83 -17.23 16.25 9.11
C LYS A 83 -16.94 14.99 9.92
N TYR A 84 -16.94 13.82 9.28
CA TYR A 84 -16.54 12.58 9.94
C TYR A 84 -15.10 12.67 10.45
N PHE A 85 -14.17 13.13 9.61
CA PHE A 85 -12.76 13.25 9.96
C PHE A 85 -12.55 14.23 11.13
N ASP A 86 -13.29 15.34 11.18
CA ASP A 86 -13.26 16.24 12.33
C ASP A 86 -13.72 15.53 13.62
N SER A 87 -14.82 14.75 13.56
CA SER A 87 -15.28 13.95 14.71
C SER A 87 -14.33 12.81 15.08
N TYR A 88 -13.61 12.26 14.10
CA TYR A 88 -12.58 11.24 14.31
C TYR A 88 -11.39 11.82 15.08
N VAL A 89 -10.90 13.00 14.69
CA VAL A 89 -9.82 13.70 15.39
C VAL A 89 -10.21 14.02 16.84
N GLU A 90 -11.45 14.45 17.08
CA GLU A 90 -11.97 14.64 18.44
C GLU A 90 -12.03 13.32 19.23
N PHE A 91 -12.37 12.21 18.58
CA PHE A 91 -12.41 10.89 19.21
C PHE A 91 -11.02 10.33 19.53
N GLU A 92 -10.00 10.65 18.73
CA GLU A 92 -8.60 10.27 18.98
C GLU A 92 -8.10 10.78 20.33
N GLU A 93 -8.55 11.95 20.81
CA GLU A 93 -8.23 12.45 22.14
C GLU A 93 -8.70 11.51 23.27
N LEU A 94 -9.83 10.81 23.07
CA LEU A 94 -10.34 9.80 24.00
C LEU A 94 -9.50 8.51 23.94
N ILE A 95 -9.08 8.11 22.73
CA ILE A 95 -8.25 6.92 22.52
C ILE A 95 -6.88 7.10 23.13
N PHE A 96 -6.29 8.29 23.00
CA PHE A 96 -5.01 8.65 23.61
C PHE A 96 -4.98 8.31 25.10
N ALA A 97 -6.10 8.51 25.81
CA ALA A 97 -6.21 8.18 27.23
C ALA A 97 -6.08 6.69 27.56
N SER A 98 -6.27 5.80 26.58
CA SER A 98 -6.47 4.35 26.77
C SER A 98 -5.29 3.45 26.45
N ASP A 99 -4.28 3.92 25.67
CA ASP A 99 -3.15 3.10 25.22
C ASP A 99 -1.80 3.59 25.78
N SER A 100 -0.88 2.67 26.07
CA SER A 100 0.44 2.99 26.66
C SER A 100 1.47 3.39 25.60
N PHE A 101 1.32 2.83 24.39
CA PHE A 101 2.07 3.19 23.19
C PHE A 101 1.05 3.71 22.19
N TYR A 102 1.01 5.03 22.02
CA TYR A 102 -0.01 5.71 21.23
C TYR A 102 0.62 6.37 20.02
N ARG A 103 -0.01 6.19 18.87
CA ARG A 103 0.30 6.98 17.68
C ARG A 103 -0.93 7.80 17.36
N ASP A 104 -0.75 9.08 17.06
CA ASP A 104 -1.83 9.91 16.53
C ASP A 104 -2.09 9.50 15.09
N HIS A 105 -3.27 8.95 14.84
CA HIS A 105 -3.59 8.37 13.54
C HIS A 105 -3.83 9.47 12.46
N THR A 106 -4.09 10.72 12.87
CA THR A 106 -4.17 11.86 11.94
C THR A 106 -2.81 12.18 11.34
N LEU A 107 -1.79 12.30 12.20
CA LEU A 107 -0.40 12.55 11.79
C LEU A 107 0.19 11.34 11.09
N HIS A 108 -0.04 10.14 11.63
CA HIS A 108 0.44 8.89 11.06
C HIS A 108 0.09 8.71 9.58
N CYS A 109 -1.19 8.88 9.20
CA CYS A 109 -1.60 8.74 7.81
C CYS A 109 -0.87 9.72 6.87
N LEU A 110 -0.54 10.93 7.34
CA LEU A 110 0.28 11.88 6.57
C LEU A 110 1.73 11.39 6.46
N TRP A 111 2.30 10.85 7.53
CA TRP A 111 3.66 10.31 7.52
C TRP A 111 3.81 9.09 6.64
N VAL A 112 2.83 8.18 6.65
CA VAL A 112 2.76 7.05 5.71
C VAL A 112 2.73 7.56 4.27
N TYR A 113 1.93 8.58 3.97
CA TYR A 113 1.90 9.16 2.62
C TYR A 113 3.26 9.76 2.21
N LEU A 114 3.83 10.64 3.04
CA LEU A 114 5.06 11.36 2.71
C LEU A 114 6.28 10.41 2.68
N LEU A 115 6.35 9.43 3.58
CA LEU A 115 7.35 8.36 3.55
C LEU A 115 7.21 7.52 2.29
N GLY A 116 5.98 7.21 1.88
CA GLY A 116 5.71 6.51 0.63
C GLY A 116 6.27 7.26 -0.57
N GLU A 117 5.96 8.55 -0.71
CA GLU A 117 6.52 9.36 -1.80
C GLU A 117 8.05 9.46 -1.74
N TYR A 118 8.64 9.53 -0.55
CA TYR A 118 10.09 9.46 -0.36
C TYR A 118 10.68 8.14 -0.90
N LEU A 119 10.12 7.00 -0.50
CA LEU A 119 10.60 5.68 -0.93
C LEU A 119 10.40 5.46 -2.43
N TYR A 120 9.25 5.84 -2.98
CA TYR A 120 8.93 5.60 -4.40
C TYR A 120 9.82 6.43 -5.35
N ARG A 121 10.12 7.68 -4.97
CA ARG A 121 10.83 8.64 -5.85
C ARG A 121 12.32 8.70 -5.63
N ASN A 122 12.81 8.44 -4.42
CA ASN A 122 14.25 8.50 -4.17
C ASN A 122 14.98 7.37 -4.94
N PRO A 123 15.93 7.70 -5.84
CA PRO A 123 16.63 6.70 -6.64
C PRO A 123 17.33 5.62 -5.84
N GLU A 124 17.69 5.88 -4.58
CA GLU A 124 18.28 4.88 -3.68
C GLU A 124 17.42 3.61 -3.59
N PHE A 125 16.09 3.76 -3.51
CA PHE A 125 15.16 2.65 -3.31
C PHE A 125 14.58 2.08 -4.61
N SER A 126 15.12 2.46 -5.77
CA SER A 126 14.54 2.06 -7.07
C SER A 126 14.45 0.54 -7.27
N GLU A 127 15.36 -0.21 -6.64
CA GLU A 127 15.40 -1.68 -6.76
C GLU A 127 14.18 -2.36 -6.12
N LEU A 128 13.56 -1.74 -5.10
CA LEU A 128 12.32 -2.26 -4.48
C LEU A 128 11.17 -2.41 -5.47
N TYR A 129 11.15 -1.55 -6.48
CA TYR A 129 10.10 -1.46 -7.49
C TYR A 129 10.57 -1.97 -8.84
N ARG A 130 11.69 -2.71 -8.89
CA ARG A 130 12.32 -3.13 -10.14
C ARG A 130 11.36 -3.90 -11.02
N LEU A 131 10.68 -4.91 -10.48
CA LEU A 131 9.72 -5.72 -11.23
C LEU A 131 8.61 -4.83 -11.81
N ASN A 132 8.02 -3.97 -10.99
CA ASN A 132 6.97 -3.05 -11.45
C ASN A 132 7.49 -2.13 -12.58
N ARG A 133 8.66 -1.51 -12.41
CA ARG A 133 9.28 -0.65 -13.44
C ARG A 133 9.61 -1.40 -14.74
N GLU A 134 10.11 -2.64 -14.65
CA GLU A 134 10.36 -3.50 -15.81
C GLU A 134 9.03 -3.83 -16.53
N THR A 135 7.97 -4.13 -15.78
CA THR A 135 6.62 -4.34 -16.33
C THR A 135 6.08 -3.09 -17.02
N GLU A 136 6.16 -1.92 -16.38
CA GLU A 136 5.71 -0.65 -16.97
C GLU A 136 6.46 -0.32 -18.28
N GLN A 137 7.79 -0.54 -18.30
CA GLN A 137 8.60 -0.36 -19.51
C GLN A 137 8.19 -1.34 -20.62
N GLY A 138 7.94 -2.61 -20.26
CA GLY A 138 7.43 -3.61 -21.19
C GLY A 138 6.08 -3.23 -21.79
N LEU A 139 5.15 -2.72 -20.97
CA LEU A 139 3.84 -2.26 -21.44
C LEU A 139 3.94 -1.05 -22.37
N LYS A 140 4.79 -0.06 -22.04
CA LYS A 140 5.05 1.10 -22.91
C LYS A 140 5.69 0.70 -24.24
N LEU A 141 6.53 -0.33 -24.24
CA LEU A 141 7.03 -0.90 -25.48
C LEU A 141 5.90 -1.51 -26.28
N MET A 142 5.11 -2.39 -25.68
CA MET A 142 3.96 -3.02 -26.34
C MET A 142 2.99 -1.99 -26.93
N GLU A 143 2.75 -0.88 -26.24
CA GLU A 143 1.93 0.22 -26.77
C GLU A 143 2.51 0.79 -28.06
N LYS A 144 3.79 1.16 -28.06
CA LYS A 144 4.50 1.63 -29.27
C LYS A 144 4.48 0.59 -30.39
N LEU A 145 4.61 -0.70 -30.06
CA LEU A 145 4.49 -1.78 -31.04
C LEU A 145 3.08 -1.81 -31.66
N THR A 146 2.05 -1.70 -30.83
CA THR A 146 0.66 -1.69 -31.31
C THR A 146 0.31 -0.45 -32.14
N ASP A 147 0.96 0.69 -31.91
CA ASP A 147 0.77 1.91 -32.71
C ASP A 147 1.53 1.89 -34.05
N SER A 148 2.66 1.18 -34.11
CA SER A 148 3.53 1.11 -35.31
C SER A 148 3.09 0.03 -36.30
N LEU A 149 2.40 -0.98 -35.80
CA LEU A 149 1.71 -1.94 -36.63
C LEU A 149 0.44 -1.26 -37.19
N PRO A 150 0.16 -1.30 -38.51
CA PRO A 150 -1.14 -0.96 -39.06
C PRO A 150 -2.10 -2.09 -38.67
N ILE A 151 -2.33 -2.25 -37.37
CA ILE A 151 -3.26 -3.23 -36.81
C ILE A 151 -4.63 -2.79 -37.29
N VAL A 152 -5.09 -3.47 -38.33
CA VAL A 152 -6.46 -3.44 -38.77
C VAL A 152 -7.33 -3.81 -37.57
N GLU A 153 -8.55 -3.29 -37.49
CA GLU A 153 -9.48 -3.39 -36.36
C GLU A 153 -9.98 -4.83 -36.05
N LYS A 154 -9.12 -5.85 -36.05
CA LYS A 154 -9.45 -7.21 -35.60
C LYS A 154 -9.51 -7.25 -34.08
N ASN A 155 -10.36 -8.15 -33.58
CA ASN A 155 -10.86 -8.14 -32.20
C ASN A 155 -9.73 -8.17 -31.14
N ASP A 156 -8.79 -9.13 -31.21
CA ASP A 156 -7.78 -9.33 -30.15
C ASP A 156 -6.71 -8.25 -30.10
N ALA A 157 -6.29 -7.73 -31.25
CA ALA A 157 -5.31 -6.65 -31.31
C ALA A 157 -5.92 -5.31 -30.84
N ARG A 158 -7.20 -5.07 -31.13
CA ARG A 158 -7.96 -3.96 -30.55
C ARG A 158 -8.10 -4.10 -29.03
N LYS A 159 -8.33 -5.32 -28.52
CA LYS A 159 -8.35 -5.58 -27.07
C LYS A 159 -6.99 -5.26 -26.43
N LEU A 160 -5.89 -5.72 -27.03
CA LEU A 160 -4.54 -5.43 -26.51
C LEU A 160 -4.31 -3.92 -26.39
N LYS A 161 -4.61 -3.16 -27.45
CA LYS A 161 -4.46 -1.69 -27.43
C LYS A 161 -5.30 -1.03 -26.34
N THR A 162 -6.54 -1.48 -26.13
CA THR A 162 -7.39 -0.98 -25.05
C THR A 162 -6.80 -1.28 -23.67
N ILE A 163 -6.26 -2.50 -23.43
CA ILE A 163 -5.57 -2.83 -22.17
C ILE A 163 -4.33 -1.96 -21.94
N LEU A 164 -3.52 -1.76 -22.98
CA LEU A 164 -2.30 -0.96 -22.86
C LEU A 164 -2.62 0.48 -22.51
N LYS A 165 -3.61 1.07 -23.20
CA LYS A 165 -4.12 2.40 -22.88
C LYS A 165 -4.68 2.48 -21.46
N LEU A 166 -5.46 1.47 -21.05
CA LEU A 166 -6.02 1.39 -19.69
C LEU A 166 -4.89 1.37 -18.63
N SER A 167 -3.82 0.63 -18.89
CA SER A 167 -2.66 0.59 -18.00
C SER A 167 -1.93 1.93 -17.91
N ASP A 168 -1.76 2.64 -19.02
CA ASP A 168 -1.11 3.98 -19.02
C ASP A 168 -1.97 5.01 -18.28
N GLU A 169 -3.29 4.98 -18.51
CA GLU A 169 -4.26 5.82 -17.78
C GLU A 169 -4.23 5.51 -16.27
N SER A 170 -4.23 4.25 -15.85
CA SER A 170 -4.13 3.86 -14.43
C SER A 170 -2.80 4.31 -13.80
N GLN A 171 -1.68 4.20 -14.50
CA GLN A 171 -0.38 4.71 -14.02
C GLN A 171 -0.44 6.22 -13.75
N CYS A 172 -1.10 6.99 -14.60
CA CYS A 172 -1.28 8.43 -14.40
C CYS A 172 -2.08 8.78 -13.14
N LEU A 173 -2.89 7.85 -12.63
CA LEU A 173 -3.75 8.01 -11.45
C LEU A 173 -3.12 7.45 -10.17
N ALA A 174 -2.07 6.61 -10.27
CA ALA A 174 -1.45 5.88 -9.16
C ALA A 174 -1.00 6.79 -8.00
N GLU A 175 -0.44 7.96 -8.29
CA GLU A 175 -0.04 8.92 -7.23
C GLU A 175 -1.23 9.39 -6.37
N SER A 176 -2.39 9.58 -6.99
CA SER A 176 -3.61 9.93 -6.26
C SER A 176 -4.12 8.75 -5.44
N VAL A 177 -4.07 7.54 -6.01
CA VAL A 177 -4.41 6.30 -5.30
C VAL A 177 -3.59 6.16 -4.02
N ARG A 178 -2.26 6.27 -4.11
CA ARG A 178 -1.37 6.21 -2.93
C ARG A 178 -1.69 7.28 -1.91
N CYS A 179 -1.90 8.53 -2.35
CA CYS A 179 -2.27 9.64 -1.46
C CYS A 179 -3.58 9.34 -0.72
N ILE A 180 -4.63 8.95 -1.43
CA ILE A 180 -5.95 8.72 -0.82
C ILE A 180 -5.90 7.51 0.11
N ALA A 181 -5.31 6.40 -0.34
CA ALA A 181 -5.17 5.18 0.45
C ALA A 181 -4.43 5.47 1.76
N ALA A 182 -3.25 6.10 1.70
CA ALA A 182 -2.48 6.46 2.88
C ALA A 182 -3.22 7.41 3.82
N LEU A 183 -3.90 8.45 3.29
CA LEU A 183 -4.63 9.40 4.13
C LEU A 183 -5.83 8.77 4.84
N THR A 184 -6.43 7.72 4.31
CA THR A 184 -7.74 7.23 4.76
C THR A 184 -7.72 5.83 5.38
N HIS A 185 -6.57 5.15 5.39
CA HIS A 185 -6.49 3.74 5.80
C HIS A 185 -6.96 3.47 7.24
N ASP A 186 -6.79 4.44 8.14
CA ASP A 186 -7.12 4.31 9.57
C ASP A 186 -8.45 4.95 10.00
N LEU A 187 -9.27 5.43 9.06
CA LEU A 187 -10.55 6.06 9.43
C LEU A 187 -11.48 5.11 10.20
N GLY A 188 -11.44 3.80 9.95
CA GLY A 188 -12.22 2.77 10.64
C GLY A 188 -11.71 2.40 12.04
N TYR A 189 -10.57 2.94 12.47
CA TYR A 189 -9.93 2.64 13.75
C TYR A 189 -10.82 2.82 15.01
N PRO A 190 -11.74 3.81 15.09
CA PRO A 190 -12.61 3.97 16.25
C PRO A 190 -13.44 2.73 16.55
N LEU A 191 -13.90 2.00 15.52
CA LEU A 191 -14.71 0.81 15.69
C LEU A 191 -13.94 -0.30 16.41
N LYS A 192 -12.65 -0.46 16.11
CA LYS A 192 -11.75 -1.40 16.81
C LYS A 192 -11.54 -1.04 18.28
N LYS A 193 -11.62 0.25 18.64
CA LYS A 193 -11.41 0.73 20.02
C LYS A 193 -12.63 0.61 20.92
N ILE A 194 -13.83 0.50 20.36
CA ILE A 194 -15.07 0.29 21.13
C ILE A 194 -14.93 -0.90 22.09
N GLU A 195 -14.34 -2.01 21.64
CA GLU A 195 -14.17 -3.20 22.48
C GLU A 195 -13.26 -2.94 23.69
N LYS A 196 -12.17 -2.15 23.51
CA LYS A 196 -11.29 -1.74 24.62
C LYS A 196 -12.04 -0.85 25.61
N ILE A 197 -12.88 0.07 25.13
CA ILE A 197 -13.71 0.95 25.98
C ILE A 197 -14.70 0.12 26.78
N ASN A 198 -15.41 -0.82 26.14
CA ASN A 198 -16.30 -1.76 26.81
C ASN A 198 -15.55 -2.54 27.90
N LYS A 199 -14.35 -3.07 27.60
CA LYS A 199 -13.51 -3.78 28.59
C LYS A 199 -13.11 -2.88 29.77
N ALA A 200 -12.79 -1.61 29.53
CA ALA A 200 -12.47 -0.66 30.59
C ALA A 200 -13.68 -0.38 31.50
N MET A 201 -14.86 -0.15 30.91
CA MET A 201 -16.12 0.04 31.66
C MET A 201 -16.46 -1.19 32.52
N ASN A 202 -16.32 -2.39 31.95
CA ASN A 202 -16.54 -3.67 32.66
C ASN A 202 -15.66 -3.85 33.91
N LYS A 203 -14.48 -3.24 33.95
CA LYS A 203 -13.60 -3.30 35.12
C LYS A 203 -14.00 -2.33 36.22
N VAL A 204 -14.60 -1.19 35.87
CA VAL A 204 -14.87 -0.09 36.81
C VAL A 204 -16.26 -0.17 37.43
N LEU A 205 -17.29 -0.46 36.62
CA LEU A 205 -18.69 -0.43 37.05
C LEU A 205 -19.03 -1.37 38.23
N PRO A 206 -18.42 -2.57 38.36
CA PRO A 206 -18.67 -3.45 39.52
C PRO A 206 -18.30 -2.82 40.87
N TYR A 207 -17.33 -1.89 40.92
CA TYR A 207 -16.96 -1.20 42.16
C TYR A 207 -18.03 -0.21 42.64
N PHE A 208 -18.98 0.15 41.77
CA PHE A 208 -20.16 0.96 42.10
C PHE A 208 -21.41 0.10 42.33
N ALA A 209 -21.25 -1.22 42.50
CA ALA A 209 -22.33 -2.20 42.58
C ALA A 209 -23.26 -2.20 41.35
N ILE A 210 -22.76 -1.75 40.20
CA ILE A 210 -23.46 -1.81 38.91
C ILE A 210 -23.02 -3.09 38.22
N HIS A 211 -23.90 -4.09 38.22
CA HIS A 211 -23.62 -5.41 37.64
C HIS A 211 -24.39 -5.69 36.34
N ASN A 212 -25.43 -4.89 36.06
CA ASN A 212 -26.27 -5.03 34.87
C ASN A 212 -26.15 -3.76 34.03
N PHE A 213 -25.38 -3.82 32.96
CA PHE A 213 -25.31 -2.79 31.94
C PHE A 213 -24.95 -3.47 30.61
N ASP A 214 -25.40 -2.88 29.51
CA ASP A 214 -25.11 -3.40 28.17
C ASP A 214 -23.80 -2.80 27.65
N ASN A 215 -22.99 -3.65 27.01
CA ASN A 215 -21.86 -3.16 26.23
C ASN A 215 -22.38 -2.37 25.03
N PHE A 216 -21.60 -1.39 24.56
CA PHE A 216 -21.91 -0.76 23.30
C PHE A 216 -21.64 -1.75 22.15
N SER A 217 -22.68 -2.11 21.41
CA SER A 217 -22.63 -2.95 20.21
C SER A 217 -23.52 -2.36 19.11
N PHE A 218 -23.24 -2.71 17.86
CA PHE A 218 -24.04 -2.31 16.71
C PHE A 218 -24.18 -3.46 15.73
N GLU A 219 -25.28 -3.45 14.98
CA GLU A 219 -25.55 -4.40 13.90
C GLU A 219 -26.00 -3.61 12.66
N TYR A 220 -25.63 -4.09 11.47
CA TYR A 220 -26.09 -3.48 10.22
C TYR A 220 -27.50 -3.96 9.88
N GLU A 221 -28.39 -3.03 9.52
CA GLU A 221 -29.74 -3.35 9.04
C GLU A 221 -29.70 -4.24 7.79
N ASN A 222 -30.73 -5.08 7.61
CA ASN A 222 -30.83 -6.01 6.47
C ASN A 222 -30.66 -5.34 5.10
N ILE A 223 -31.12 -4.09 4.92
CA ILE A 223 -30.96 -3.37 3.65
C ILE A 223 -29.49 -2.99 3.36
N GLN A 224 -28.68 -2.84 4.40
CA GLN A 224 -27.26 -2.56 4.27
C GLN A 224 -26.46 -3.83 3.93
N GLN A 225 -26.99 -5.03 4.20
CA GLN A 225 -26.30 -6.29 3.91
C GLN A 225 -26.07 -6.51 2.41
N GLU A 226 -27.02 -6.11 1.56
CA GLU A 226 -26.84 -6.19 0.11
C GLU A 226 -25.72 -5.25 -0.36
N PHE A 227 -25.66 -4.04 0.20
CA PHE A 227 -24.57 -3.10 -0.08
C PHE A 227 -23.21 -3.63 0.41
N VAL A 228 -23.16 -4.26 1.58
CA VAL A 228 -21.94 -4.93 2.09
C VAL A 228 -21.50 -6.05 1.15
N ASN A 229 -22.43 -6.87 0.65
CA ASN A 229 -22.12 -7.93 -0.31
C ASN A 229 -21.55 -7.38 -1.62
N GLN A 230 -22.12 -6.30 -2.15
CA GLN A 230 -21.61 -5.64 -3.36
C GLN A 230 -20.25 -4.99 -3.12
N PHE A 231 -20.06 -4.34 -1.98
CA PHE A 231 -18.76 -3.81 -1.57
C PHE A 231 -17.70 -4.90 -1.53
N ILE A 232 -17.95 -6.00 -0.81
CA ILE A 232 -17.01 -7.13 -0.68
C ILE A 232 -16.77 -7.79 -2.05
N ASP A 233 -17.81 -7.95 -2.87
CA ASP A 233 -17.66 -8.47 -4.23
C ASP A 233 -16.77 -7.56 -5.08
N PHE A 234 -16.94 -6.25 -5.00
CA PHE A 234 -16.13 -5.30 -5.74
C PHE A 234 -14.66 -5.34 -5.32
N ILE A 235 -14.36 -5.16 -4.03
CA ILE A 235 -12.96 -5.10 -3.54
C ILE A 235 -12.22 -6.43 -3.62
N SER A 236 -12.94 -7.54 -3.77
CA SER A 236 -12.34 -8.86 -3.96
C SER A 236 -11.97 -9.17 -5.40
N ARG A 237 -12.30 -8.30 -6.36
CA ARG A 237 -11.99 -8.53 -7.77
C ARG A 237 -10.52 -8.28 -8.09
N GLN A 238 -10.05 -8.99 -9.09
CA GLN A 238 -8.71 -8.89 -9.65
C GLN A 238 -8.82 -8.83 -11.16
N SER A 239 -8.04 -7.93 -11.75
CA SER A 239 -7.88 -7.83 -13.19
C SER A 239 -6.92 -8.93 -13.66
N ILE A 240 -7.44 -9.88 -14.43
CA ILE A 240 -6.65 -10.96 -15.03
C ILE A 240 -6.57 -10.67 -16.52
N ILE A 241 -5.35 -10.54 -17.04
CA ILE A 241 -5.07 -10.34 -18.47
C ILE A 241 -4.14 -11.46 -18.91
N ASN A 242 -4.54 -12.23 -19.93
CA ASN A 242 -3.68 -13.22 -20.56
C ASN A 242 -3.48 -12.86 -22.03
N LEU A 243 -2.21 -12.82 -22.42
CA LEU A 243 -1.75 -12.77 -23.79
C LEU A 243 -1.12 -14.12 -24.12
N SER A 244 -1.75 -14.90 -25.00
CA SER A 244 -1.25 -16.21 -25.43
C SER A 244 -1.04 -16.25 -26.93
N GLN A 245 -0.07 -17.05 -27.36
CA GLN A 245 0.11 -17.43 -28.76
C GLN A 245 -1.01 -18.42 -29.13
N LYS A 246 -1.58 -18.31 -30.33
CA LYS A 246 -2.55 -19.28 -30.83
C LYS A 246 -1.84 -20.60 -31.17
N ASP A 247 -2.49 -21.73 -30.92
CA ASP A 247 -1.88 -23.06 -31.06
C ASP A 247 -1.55 -23.43 -32.52
N ASP A 248 -2.34 -22.97 -33.49
CA ASP A 248 -2.26 -23.38 -34.90
C ASP A 248 -1.58 -22.32 -35.80
N LEU A 249 -0.31 -22.01 -35.55
CA LEU A 249 0.44 -21.06 -36.39
C LEU A 249 1.17 -21.72 -37.55
N SER A 250 1.12 -21.09 -38.72
CA SER A 250 1.91 -21.52 -39.88
C SER A 250 3.42 -21.36 -39.62
N GLU A 251 4.24 -22.17 -40.28
CA GLU A 251 5.71 -22.04 -40.26
C GLU A 251 6.14 -20.61 -40.64
N GLU A 252 5.48 -20.02 -41.64
CA GLU A 252 5.69 -18.63 -42.06
C GLU A 252 5.46 -17.63 -40.92
N THR A 253 4.40 -17.83 -40.12
CA THR A 253 4.11 -16.97 -38.96
C THR A 253 5.17 -17.14 -37.88
N GLN A 254 5.64 -18.36 -37.63
CA GLN A 254 6.70 -18.63 -36.67
C GLN A 254 8.02 -17.98 -37.07
N ASP A 255 8.34 -17.98 -38.35
CA ASP A 255 9.55 -17.34 -38.88
C ASP A 255 9.48 -15.81 -38.77
N VAL A 256 8.32 -15.21 -39.00
CA VAL A 256 8.10 -13.78 -38.75
C VAL A 256 8.22 -13.45 -37.25
N ILE A 257 7.68 -14.27 -36.36
CA ILE A 257 7.84 -14.08 -34.90
C ILE A 257 9.33 -14.12 -34.52
N LYS A 258 10.11 -15.09 -35.01
CA LYS A 258 11.56 -15.17 -34.74
C LYS A 258 12.35 -14.00 -35.33
N LYS A 259 11.92 -13.47 -36.47
CA LYS A 259 12.51 -12.29 -37.11
C LYS A 259 12.31 -11.03 -36.27
N VAL A 260 11.16 -10.90 -35.61
CA VAL A 260 10.83 -9.78 -34.73
C VAL A 260 11.47 -9.94 -33.35
N PHE A 261 11.27 -11.10 -32.73
CA PHE A 261 11.70 -11.42 -31.38
C PHE A 261 12.91 -12.35 -31.43
N VAL A 262 14.11 -11.77 -31.60
CA VAL A 262 15.36 -12.53 -31.63
C VAL A 262 15.67 -13.06 -30.21
N GLU A 263 16.17 -14.29 -30.06
CA GLU A 263 16.48 -14.90 -28.75
C GLU A 263 17.43 -14.05 -27.86
N SER A 264 18.18 -13.10 -28.44
CA SER A 264 19.07 -12.17 -27.72
C SER A 264 18.36 -10.95 -27.11
N SER A 265 17.09 -10.69 -27.46
CA SER A 265 16.34 -9.45 -27.13
C SER A 265 15.92 -9.34 -25.66
N TYR A 266 16.15 -10.36 -24.83
CA TYR A 266 15.75 -10.40 -23.42
C TYR A 266 16.70 -9.64 -22.47
N LYS A 267 17.66 -8.88 -23.00
CA LYS A 267 18.50 -7.97 -22.20
C LYS A 267 18.04 -6.53 -22.41
N GLN A 268 18.01 -5.76 -21.31
CA GLN A 268 17.43 -4.41 -21.12
C GLN A 268 17.82 -3.30 -22.14
N ASN A 269 18.56 -3.58 -23.23
CA ASN A 269 19.11 -2.57 -24.14
C ASN A 269 18.88 -2.78 -25.66
N GLU A 270 17.92 -3.63 -26.07
CA GLU A 270 17.66 -3.89 -27.51
C GLU A 270 16.22 -3.56 -27.95
N ILE A 271 15.57 -2.60 -27.29
CA ILE A 271 14.22 -2.13 -27.64
C ILE A 271 14.18 -1.49 -29.04
N GLY A 272 15.23 -0.75 -29.42
CA GLY A 272 15.36 -0.19 -30.77
C GLY A 272 15.36 -1.29 -31.84
N THR A 273 16.03 -2.41 -31.58
CA THR A 273 16.14 -3.54 -32.52
C THR A 273 14.78 -4.17 -32.81
N VAL A 274 13.92 -4.35 -31.81
CA VAL A 274 12.56 -4.89 -32.02
C VAL A 274 11.72 -3.95 -32.88
N ILE A 275 11.82 -2.63 -32.63
CA ILE A 275 11.13 -1.61 -33.41
C ILE A 275 11.65 -1.59 -34.86
N ASP A 276 12.96 -1.56 -35.06
CA ASP A 276 13.61 -1.58 -36.38
C ASP A 276 13.22 -2.84 -37.17
N ASN A 277 13.18 -4.01 -36.50
CA ASN A 277 12.74 -5.27 -37.10
C ASN A 277 11.27 -5.20 -37.54
N LEU A 278 10.40 -4.62 -36.73
CA LEU A 278 8.97 -4.44 -37.04
C LEU A 278 8.75 -3.45 -38.19
N GLU A 279 9.51 -2.36 -38.24
CA GLU A 279 9.47 -1.39 -39.34
C GLU A 279 9.91 -2.03 -40.66
N SER A 280 10.86 -2.98 -40.60
CA SER A 280 11.37 -3.70 -41.77
C SER A 280 10.41 -4.75 -42.34
N LEU A 281 9.31 -5.07 -41.65
CA LEU A 281 8.37 -6.10 -42.09
C LEU A 281 7.54 -5.66 -43.31
N THR A 282 7.28 -6.61 -44.21
CA THR A 282 6.32 -6.40 -45.30
C THR A 282 4.89 -6.34 -44.77
N LYS A 283 3.96 -5.90 -45.62
CA LYS A 283 2.54 -5.86 -45.25
C LYS A 283 2.00 -7.26 -44.94
N GLU A 284 2.40 -8.27 -45.73
CA GLU A 284 2.00 -9.66 -45.50
C GLU A 284 2.55 -10.22 -44.18
N GLU A 285 3.81 -9.91 -43.86
CA GLU A 285 4.42 -10.32 -42.58
C GLU A 285 3.69 -9.69 -41.37
N LYS A 286 3.27 -8.42 -41.50
CA LYS A 286 2.46 -7.74 -40.48
C LYS A 286 1.08 -8.37 -40.31
N ASP A 287 0.44 -8.80 -41.40
CA ASP A 287 -0.86 -9.48 -41.36
C ASP A 287 -0.76 -10.87 -40.67
N LEU A 288 0.37 -11.57 -40.81
CA LEU A 288 0.63 -12.85 -40.13
C LEU A 288 0.78 -12.68 -38.60
N LEU A 289 1.46 -11.62 -38.15
CA LEU A 289 1.59 -11.31 -36.72
C LEU A 289 0.26 -10.96 -36.06
N GLU A 290 -0.64 -10.30 -36.78
CA GLU A 290 -1.97 -9.96 -36.26
C GLU A 290 -2.80 -11.20 -35.89
N GLY A 291 -2.60 -12.30 -36.61
CA GLY A 291 -3.28 -13.57 -36.37
C GLY A 291 -2.64 -14.45 -35.30
N CYS A 292 -1.50 -14.06 -34.71
CA CYS A 292 -0.67 -15.00 -33.97
C CYS A 292 -0.98 -15.12 -32.48
N PHE A 293 -1.75 -14.19 -31.93
CA PHE A 293 -2.06 -14.12 -30.52
C PHE A 293 -3.57 -14.00 -30.25
N GLU A 294 -3.93 -14.30 -29.01
CA GLU A 294 -5.25 -14.04 -28.44
C GLU A 294 -5.10 -13.24 -27.15
N VAL A 295 -6.13 -12.42 -26.87
CA VAL A 295 -6.20 -11.64 -25.64
C VAL A 295 -7.48 -11.99 -24.91
N SER A 296 -7.29 -12.52 -23.70
CA SER A 296 -8.37 -12.72 -22.75
C SER A 296 -8.16 -11.84 -21.53
N ALA A 297 -9.25 -11.26 -21.04
CA ALA A 297 -9.21 -10.36 -19.91
C ALA A 297 -10.50 -10.50 -19.11
N TYR A 298 -10.40 -10.47 -17.78
CA TYR A 298 -11.51 -10.69 -16.87
C TYR A 298 -11.31 -9.89 -15.58
N PHE A 299 -12.40 -9.39 -15.00
CA PHE A 299 -12.41 -8.80 -13.66
C PHE A 299 -13.07 -9.76 -12.67
N HIS A 300 -12.29 -10.68 -12.13
CA HIS A 300 -12.77 -11.86 -11.40
C HIS A 300 -12.61 -11.70 -9.89
N SER A 301 -13.60 -12.10 -9.09
CA SER A 301 -13.52 -12.15 -7.62
C SER A 301 -13.11 -13.57 -7.16
N PRO A 302 -11.85 -13.82 -6.74
CA PRO A 302 -11.44 -15.12 -6.23
C PRO A 302 -12.13 -15.41 -4.90
N PHE A 303 -12.65 -16.62 -4.75
CA PHE A 303 -13.38 -17.03 -3.54
C PHE A 303 -12.53 -16.87 -2.25
N LYS A 304 -11.22 -17.18 -2.31
CA LYS A 304 -10.29 -17.03 -1.18
C LYS A 304 -10.26 -15.59 -0.66
N GLN A 305 -10.11 -14.61 -1.56
CA GLN A 305 -10.07 -13.19 -1.23
C GLN A 305 -11.41 -12.75 -0.64
N LYS A 306 -12.51 -13.14 -1.28
CA LYS A 306 -13.87 -12.80 -0.85
C LYS A 306 -14.18 -13.28 0.57
N VAL A 307 -13.81 -14.52 0.90
CA VAL A 307 -13.97 -15.08 2.25
C VAL A 307 -13.11 -14.34 3.28
N SER A 308 -11.88 -13.95 2.93
CA SER A 308 -11.07 -13.14 3.84
C SER A 308 -11.75 -11.85 4.21
N TYR A 309 -12.27 -11.11 3.22
CA TYR A 309 -12.96 -9.85 3.49
C TYR A 309 -14.28 -10.02 4.23
N TYR A 310 -15.01 -11.13 4.04
CA TYR A 310 -16.16 -11.43 4.92
C TYR A 310 -15.72 -11.54 6.39
N ASN A 311 -14.68 -12.32 6.67
CA ASN A 311 -14.16 -12.48 8.03
C ASN A 311 -13.65 -11.15 8.61
N ASP A 312 -12.91 -10.37 7.82
CA ASP A 312 -12.38 -9.07 8.23
C ASP A 312 -13.51 -8.07 8.52
N PHE A 313 -14.58 -8.10 7.72
CA PHE A 313 -15.75 -7.25 7.91
C PHE A 313 -16.51 -7.62 9.20
N GLU A 314 -16.74 -8.92 9.43
CA GLU A 314 -17.38 -9.43 10.65
C GLU A 314 -16.56 -9.13 11.92
N ALA A 315 -15.23 -9.18 11.80
CA ALA A 315 -14.31 -8.85 12.88
C ALA A 315 -14.12 -7.34 13.08
N TYR A 316 -14.77 -6.50 12.26
CA TYR A 316 -14.62 -5.04 12.26
C TYR A 316 -13.15 -4.60 12.16
N GLN A 317 -12.37 -5.29 11.31
CA GLN A 317 -10.99 -4.86 11.05
C GLN A 317 -11.00 -3.45 10.49
N HIS A 318 -10.18 -2.59 11.11
CA HIS A 318 -10.21 -1.17 10.82
C HIS A 318 -9.97 -0.82 9.35
N GLY A 319 -9.10 -1.55 8.63
CA GLY A 319 -8.86 -1.29 7.20
C GLY A 319 -10.12 -1.47 6.35
N ILE A 320 -10.76 -2.64 6.40
CA ILE A 320 -11.99 -2.86 5.62
C ILE A 320 -13.13 -1.93 6.06
N MET A 321 -13.18 -1.53 7.34
CA MET A 321 -14.13 -0.52 7.82
C MET A 321 -13.84 0.88 7.27
N SER A 322 -12.57 1.28 7.13
CA SER A 322 -12.16 2.52 6.47
C SER A 322 -12.60 2.52 4.99
N ALA A 323 -12.33 1.44 4.26
CA ALA A 323 -12.74 1.29 2.87
C ALA A 323 -14.27 1.35 2.73
N PHE A 324 -15.00 0.64 3.59
CA PHE A 324 -16.46 0.68 3.61
C PHE A 324 -17.02 2.09 3.90
N LEU A 325 -16.39 2.82 4.82
CA LEU A 325 -16.74 4.21 5.13
C LEU A 325 -16.59 5.10 3.88
N LEU A 326 -15.50 4.96 3.12
CA LEU A 326 -15.31 5.73 1.89
C LEU A 326 -16.41 5.41 0.86
N MET A 327 -16.64 4.12 0.56
CA MET A 327 -17.66 3.70 -0.42
C MET A 327 -19.06 4.18 -0.02
N LYS A 328 -19.38 4.21 1.27
CA LYS A 328 -20.68 4.62 1.79
C LYS A 328 -20.91 6.13 1.81
N ASN A 329 -19.86 6.95 1.80
CA ASN A 329 -19.99 8.39 2.05
C ASN A 329 -19.57 9.28 0.89
N LEU A 330 -18.88 8.73 -0.11
CA LEU A 330 -18.36 9.47 -1.25
C LEU A 330 -19.03 8.98 -2.53
N GLU A 331 -19.69 9.90 -3.25
CA GLU A 331 -20.43 9.57 -4.46
C GLU A 331 -19.52 9.06 -5.58
N ALA A 332 -18.24 9.46 -5.58
CA ALA A 332 -17.24 8.94 -6.49
C ALA A 332 -17.08 7.41 -6.43
N PHE A 333 -17.44 6.76 -5.31
CA PHE A 333 -17.43 5.30 -5.17
C PHE A 333 -18.82 4.66 -5.36
N GLN A 334 -19.89 5.46 -5.35
CA GLN A 334 -21.27 5.00 -5.47
C GLN A 334 -21.76 5.01 -6.91
N ASP A 335 -21.13 5.81 -7.76
CA ASP A 335 -21.39 5.88 -9.20
C ASP A 335 -20.53 4.89 -10.02
N ILE A 336 -19.88 3.93 -9.36
CA ILE A 336 -19.10 2.88 -10.02
C ILE A 336 -20.05 1.88 -10.69
N ASP A 337 -19.88 1.68 -12.00
CA ASP A 337 -20.41 0.54 -12.72
C ASP A 337 -19.23 -0.34 -13.18
N TYR A 338 -19.13 -1.54 -12.62
CA TYR A 338 -18.06 -2.50 -12.93
C TYR A 338 -18.59 -3.77 -13.61
N CYS A 339 -19.89 -3.82 -13.94
CA CYS A 339 -20.55 -4.95 -14.59
C CYS A 339 -21.13 -4.53 -15.95
N GLU A 340 -20.32 -3.99 -16.84
CA GLU A 340 -20.78 -3.61 -18.19
C GLU A 340 -20.82 -4.82 -19.15
N PRO A 341 -22.00 -5.27 -19.60
CA PRO A 341 -22.13 -6.48 -20.42
C PRO A 341 -21.66 -6.32 -21.88
N ASP A 342 -21.51 -5.08 -22.37
CA ASP A 342 -21.30 -4.76 -23.80
C ASP A 342 -19.91 -4.15 -24.10
N THR A 343 -18.91 -4.41 -23.26
CA THR A 343 -17.54 -3.90 -23.45
C THR A 343 -16.68 -4.81 -24.31
N LEU A 344 -15.74 -4.22 -25.06
CA LEU A 344 -14.74 -4.97 -25.83
C LEU A 344 -13.89 -5.88 -24.91
N ILE A 345 -13.71 -5.45 -23.67
CA ILE A 345 -12.95 -6.13 -22.63
C ILE A 345 -13.74 -6.00 -21.32
N PRO A 346 -14.03 -7.10 -20.61
CA PRO A 346 -14.78 -7.07 -19.36
C PRO A 346 -13.87 -6.70 -18.19
N ILE A 347 -13.17 -5.56 -18.32
CA ILE A 347 -12.37 -4.91 -17.29
C ILE A 347 -12.87 -3.46 -17.18
N PRO A 348 -13.06 -2.92 -15.97
CA PRO A 348 -13.49 -1.54 -15.78
C PRO A 348 -12.50 -0.49 -16.33
N ASP A 349 -12.94 0.76 -16.42
CA ASP A 349 -12.09 1.89 -16.78
C ASP A 349 -11.02 2.21 -15.72
N ALA A 350 -10.03 3.04 -16.10
CA ALA A 350 -8.89 3.35 -15.24
C ALA A 350 -9.31 4.02 -13.92
N ARG A 351 -10.36 4.84 -13.96
CA ARG A 351 -10.95 5.47 -12.77
C ARG A 351 -11.49 4.41 -11.82
N THR A 352 -12.27 3.47 -12.32
CA THR A 352 -12.88 2.40 -11.51
C THR A 352 -11.83 1.48 -10.92
N ILE A 353 -10.80 1.13 -11.70
CA ILE A 353 -9.63 0.38 -11.21
C ILE A 353 -8.92 1.17 -10.10
N SER A 354 -8.67 2.47 -10.30
CA SER A 354 -8.03 3.30 -9.26
C SER A 354 -8.84 3.37 -7.97
N LEU A 355 -10.17 3.48 -8.06
CA LEU A 355 -11.06 3.46 -6.90
C LEU A 355 -11.09 2.08 -6.22
N HIS A 356 -11.07 1.00 -7.01
CA HIS A 356 -10.91 -0.36 -6.51
C HIS A 356 -9.59 -0.52 -5.74
N ASP A 357 -8.48 -0.03 -6.29
CA ASP A 357 -7.15 -0.16 -5.72
C ASP A 357 -7.02 0.61 -4.40
N ILE A 358 -7.66 1.79 -4.28
CA ILE A 358 -7.79 2.50 -3.00
C ILE A 358 -8.48 1.60 -1.95
N LEU A 359 -9.67 1.07 -2.25
CA LEU A 359 -10.45 0.32 -1.28
C LEU A 359 -9.80 -1.03 -0.92
N SER A 360 -9.23 -1.72 -1.91
CA SER A 360 -8.58 -3.01 -1.71
C SER A 360 -7.24 -2.86 -0.98
N SER A 361 -6.42 -1.86 -1.30
CA SER A 361 -5.18 -1.57 -0.57
C SER A 361 -5.46 -1.23 0.91
N ILE A 362 -6.45 -0.37 1.16
CA ILE A 362 -6.92 -0.07 2.53
C ILE A 362 -7.48 -1.32 3.21
N SER A 363 -8.20 -2.21 2.53
CA SER A 363 -8.73 -3.41 3.18
C SER A 363 -7.60 -4.39 3.53
N ASN A 364 -6.65 -4.57 2.61
CA ASN A 364 -5.55 -5.51 2.72
C ASN A 364 -4.52 -5.16 3.82
N HIS A 365 -4.29 -3.87 4.13
CA HIS A 365 -3.22 -3.52 5.10
C HIS A 365 -3.43 -4.09 6.51
N THR A 366 -4.69 -4.40 6.86
CA THR A 366 -5.05 -4.99 8.17
C THR A 366 -5.50 -6.44 8.08
N SER A 367 -5.57 -7.00 6.86
CA SER A 367 -6.06 -8.36 6.65
C SER A 367 -5.00 -9.38 7.04
N ASP A 368 -5.37 -10.33 7.89
CA ASP A 368 -4.46 -11.40 8.31
C ASP A 368 -4.19 -12.42 7.18
N SER A 369 -5.03 -12.45 6.14
CA SER A 369 -4.86 -13.37 5.00
C SER A 369 -4.11 -12.75 3.82
N TYR A 370 -3.82 -11.45 3.87
CA TYR A 370 -3.09 -10.76 2.81
C TYR A 370 -1.59 -11.00 2.93
N GLN A 371 -0.95 -11.31 1.81
CA GLN A 371 0.49 -11.52 1.75
C GLN A 371 1.12 -10.80 0.56
N ILE A 372 2.27 -10.19 0.80
CA ILE A 372 3.07 -9.44 -0.18
C ILE A 372 4.02 -10.40 -0.89
N GLN A 373 3.94 -10.44 -2.22
CA GLN A 373 4.90 -11.14 -3.10
C GLN A 373 5.90 -10.16 -3.72
N ASN A 374 5.50 -8.93 -3.98
CA ASN A 374 6.29 -7.84 -4.54
C ASN A 374 5.72 -6.52 -4.03
N VAL A 375 6.49 -5.43 -4.07
CA VAL A 375 5.98 -4.10 -3.75
C VAL A 375 5.42 -3.46 -5.03
N ASP A 376 4.09 -3.41 -5.11
CA ASP A 376 3.27 -2.80 -6.17
C ASP A 376 2.24 -1.84 -5.56
N GLU A 377 1.41 -1.19 -6.38
CA GLU A 377 0.42 -0.22 -5.91
C GLU A 377 -0.55 -0.79 -4.85
N ASN A 378 -0.89 -2.08 -4.91
CA ASN A 378 -1.82 -2.71 -3.96
C ASN A 378 -1.18 -2.98 -2.60
N SER A 379 0.08 -3.45 -2.60
CA SER A 379 0.86 -3.75 -1.39
C SER A 379 1.57 -2.52 -0.81
N PHE A 380 1.67 -1.43 -1.56
CA PHE A 380 2.47 -0.26 -1.22
C PHE A 380 2.08 0.35 0.13
N LEU A 381 0.78 0.59 0.35
CA LEU A 381 0.28 1.13 1.61
C LEU A 381 0.73 0.27 2.80
N THR A 382 0.43 -1.03 2.73
CA THR A 382 0.77 -2.00 3.77
C THR A 382 2.27 -2.02 4.03
N PHE A 383 3.07 -1.99 2.96
CA PHE A 383 4.53 -1.99 3.08
C PHE A 383 5.05 -0.75 3.79
N VAL A 384 4.59 0.45 3.39
CA VAL A 384 5.06 1.71 3.96
C VAL A 384 4.57 1.90 5.40
N ASP A 385 3.34 1.50 5.70
CA ASP A 385 2.78 1.53 7.06
C ASP A 385 3.65 0.74 8.06
N GLU A 386 4.14 -0.44 7.68
CA GLU A 386 5.03 -1.26 8.52
C GLU A 386 6.42 -0.66 8.74
N LEU A 387 6.85 0.28 7.87
CA LEU A 387 8.14 0.98 7.97
C LEU A 387 8.05 2.27 8.78
N GLU A 388 6.88 2.91 8.80
CA GLU A 388 6.69 4.18 9.50
C GLU A 388 6.69 3.93 11.01
N GLU A 389 7.71 4.43 11.70
CA GLU A 389 7.87 4.28 13.16
C GLU A 389 8.37 5.55 13.86
N PHE A 390 9.03 6.45 13.13
CA PHE A 390 9.58 7.70 13.67
C PHE A 390 8.51 8.64 14.24
N SER A 391 7.22 8.46 13.90
CA SER A 391 6.13 9.23 14.49
C SER A 391 5.49 8.61 15.74
N ARG A 392 5.91 7.41 16.18
CA ARG A 392 5.35 6.81 17.41
C ARG A 392 5.76 7.64 18.62
N ILE A 393 4.75 7.97 19.41
CA ILE A 393 4.90 8.66 20.68
C ILE A 393 4.64 7.65 21.80
N SER A 394 5.36 7.77 22.91
CA SER A 394 5.09 6.97 24.09
C SER A 394 4.59 7.85 25.23
N ARG A 395 3.75 7.27 26.09
CA ARG A 395 3.47 7.84 27.40
C ARG A 395 4.57 7.37 28.35
N ALA A 396 5.65 8.14 28.48
CA ALA A 396 6.58 7.88 29.58
C ALA A 396 5.80 7.91 30.90
N SER A 397 5.90 6.82 31.66
CA SER A 397 5.62 6.75 33.08
C SER A 397 4.36 7.48 33.55
N GLN A 398 3.14 6.98 33.24
CA GLN A 398 1.87 7.32 33.95
C GLN A 398 1.50 8.82 34.13
N ASN A 399 2.26 9.78 33.59
CA ASN A 399 2.20 11.19 33.94
C ASN A 399 1.49 12.06 32.89
N ARG A 400 0.69 11.46 32.00
CA ARG A 400 -0.11 12.18 30.98
C ARG A 400 0.69 13.17 30.11
N GLU A 401 2.01 13.06 30.03
CA GLU A 401 2.88 13.88 29.18
C GLU A 401 3.22 13.11 27.89
N TYR A 402 3.42 13.85 26.79
CA TYR A 402 3.91 13.31 25.52
C TYR A 402 5.41 13.08 25.65
N VAL A 403 5.89 11.86 25.40
CA VAL A 403 7.31 11.63 25.14
C VAL A 403 7.49 11.29 23.69
N GLU A 404 8.09 12.24 23.00
CA GLU A 404 8.40 12.18 21.57
C GLU A 404 9.43 11.06 21.34
N GLU A 405 9.24 10.37 20.22
CA GLU A 405 10.13 9.35 19.65
C GLU A 405 10.30 8.07 20.49
N PHE A 406 9.57 7.04 20.04
CA PHE A 406 9.71 5.67 20.52
C PHE A 406 11.07 5.04 20.16
N CYS A 407 11.53 5.26 18.93
CA CYS A 407 12.83 4.83 18.42
C CYS A 407 13.23 5.68 17.21
N ASP A 408 14.54 5.82 16.98
CA ASP A 408 15.05 6.39 15.71
C ASP A 408 14.91 5.37 14.59
N THR A 409 14.57 5.84 13.39
CA THR A 409 14.37 4.99 12.21
C THR A 409 15.39 5.35 11.14
N ALA A 410 16.10 4.36 10.59
CA ALA A 410 16.95 4.53 9.41
C ALA A 410 16.55 3.56 8.29
N LEU A 411 16.45 4.08 7.07
CA LEU A 411 16.15 3.29 5.87
C LEU A 411 17.23 3.54 4.81
N TYR A 412 17.81 2.48 4.26
CA TYR A 412 18.80 2.57 3.20
C TYR A 412 18.94 1.27 2.41
N MET A 413 19.45 1.37 1.19
CA MET A 413 19.80 0.20 0.39
C MET A 413 21.29 -0.15 0.53
N GLU A 414 21.59 -1.40 0.84
CA GLU A 414 22.97 -1.92 0.88
C GLU A 414 23.00 -3.34 0.33
N ASP A 415 23.89 -3.63 -0.62
CA ASP A 415 24.04 -4.94 -1.26
C ASP A 415 22.72 -5.56 -1.78
N GLY A 416 21.80 -4.70 -2.23
CA GLY A 416 20.47 -5.10 -2.71
C GLY A 416 19.47 -5.47 -1.62
N TRP A 417 19.78 -5.20 -0.35
CA TRP A 417 18.86 -5.29 0.77
C TRP A 417 18.32 -3.92 1.14
N LEU A 418 17.01 -3.84 1.38
CA LEU A 418 16.45 -2.75 2.17
C LEU A 418 16.75 -3.00 3.63
N ASN A 419 17.58 -2.13 4.21
CA ASN A 419 17.87 -2.14 5.63
C ASN A 419 16.91 -1.19 6.33
N VAL A 420 16.13 -1.74 7.26
CA VAL A 420 15.18 -1.04 8.12
C VAL A 420 15.71 -1.14 9.53
N VAL A 421 16.25 -0.05 10.07
CA VAL A 421 16.87 -0.03 11.39
C VAL A 421 16.03 0.77 12.36
N PHE A 422 15.63 0.16 13.47
CA PHE A 422 14.99 0.82 14.59
C PHE A 422 15.94 0.84 15.80
N GLU A 423 16.36 2.02 16.21
CA GLU A 423 17.30 2.20 17.30
C GLU A 423 16.57 2.68 18.57
N PHE A 424 16.63 1.87 19.62
CA PHE A 424 16.05 2.17 20.92
C PHE A 424 17.10 2.79 21.83
N ASN A 425 17.21 4.11 21.82
CA ASN A 425 18.18 4.88 22.60
C ASN A 425 17.54 5.86 23.60
N ASN A 426 16.21 5.94 23.65
CA ASN A 426 15.49 6.86 24.53
C ASN A 426 15.42 6.32 25.98
N THR A 427 16.35 6.75 26.82
CA THR A 427 16.43 6.34 28.24
C THR A 427 15.36 6.97 29.13
N ASN A 428 14.53 7.88 28.62
CA ASN A 428 13.46 8.53 29.39
C ASN A 428 12.17 7.70 29.44
N LEU A 429 12.11 6.60 28.68
CA LEU A 429 10.96 5.72 28.59
C LEU A 429 11.14 4.47 29.46
N ASP A 430 10.40 4.41 30.56
CA ASP A 430 10.30 3.20 31.38
C ASP A 430 9.57 2.09 30.60
N ASN A 431 10.14 0.88 30.58
CA ASN A 431 9.61 -0.34 29.93
C ASN A 431 9.78 -0.46 28.40
N LEU A 432 10.75 0.22 27.79
CA LEU A 432 11.17 -0.16 26.45
C LEU A 432 11.83 -1.54 26.47
N ASP A 433 11.32 -2.44 25.64
CA ASP A 433 11.85 -3.79 25.45
C ASP A 433 12.08 -4.03 23.95
N PRO A 434 13.32 -3.83 23.47
CA PRO A 434 13.68 -4.05 22.07
C PRO A 434 13.39 -5.49 21.61
N GLU A 435 13.54 -6.50 22.47
CA GLU A 435 13.30 -7.90 22.12
C GLU A 435 11.82 -8.19 21.89
N ILE A 436 10.93 -7.65 22.74
CA ILE A 436 9.48 -7.78 22.55
C ILE A 436 9.06 -7.10 21.24
N SER A 437 9.56 -5.89 20.97
CA SER A 437 9.29 -5.19 19.72
C SER A 437 9.76 -6.02 18.51
N PHE A 438 10.97 -6.58 18.59
CA PHE A 438 11.54 -7.42 17.54
C PHE A 438 10.70 -8.68 17.30
N LYS A 439 10.30 -9.40 18.36
CA LYS A 439 9.41 -10.57 18.23
C LYS A 439 8.07 -10.21 17.60
N GLY A 440 7.52 -9.04 17.92
CA GLY A 440 6.31 -8.51 17.28
C GLY A 440 6.49 -8.34 15.78
N ARG A 441 7.56 -7.64 15.37
CA ARG A 441 7.88 -7.45 13.95
C ARG A 441 8.17 -8.74 13.21
N CYS A 442 8.92 -9.67 13.81
CA CYS A 442 9.17 -10.98 13.23
C CYS A 442 7.86 -11.71 12.92
N LYS A 443 6.93 -11.76 13.87
CA LYS A 443 5.62 -12.38 13.64
C LYS A 443 4.87 -11.70 12.51
N ARG A 444 4.85 -10.36 12.50
CA ARG A 444 4.15 -9.59 11.48
C ARG A 444 4.75 -9.80 10.09
N PHE A 445 6.06 -9.60 9.91
CA PHE A 445 6.73 -9.72 8.62
C PHE A 445 6.72 -11.15 8.08
N LEU A 446 6.95 -12.16 8.93
CA LEU A 446 6.91 -13.57 8.50
C LEU A 446 5.49 -14.02 8.08
N SER A 447 4.43 -13.37 8.58
CA SER A 447 3.07 -13.61 8.13
C SER A 447 2.71 -12.78 6.89
N LEU A 448 3.17 -11.53 6.83
CA LEU A 448 2.85 -10.55 5.80
C LEU A 448 3.54 -10.84 4.46
N PHE A 449 4.76 -11.40 4.46
CA PHE A 449 5.45 -11.72 3.21
C PHE A 449 5.23 -13.19 2.81
N ASP A 450 4.86 -13.42 1.55
CA ASP A 450 4.79 -14.77 0.97
C ASP A 450 6.20 -15.23 0.60
N ILE A 451 7.01 -15.58 1.62
CA ILE A 451 8.44 -15.91 1.50
C ILE A 451 8.75 -16.90 0.37
N PRO A 452 7.98 -18.00 0.16
CA PRO A 452 8.22 -18.93 -0.95
C PRO A 452 8.11 -18.30 -2.35
N ASN A 453 7.17 -17.37 -2.53
CA ASN A 453 6.86 -16.75 -3.83
C ASN A 453 7.32 -15.28 -3.92
N LEU A 454 8.07 -14.79 -2.93
CA LEU A 454 8.57 -13.42 -2.88
C LEU A 454 9.44 -13.10 -4.11
N ASP A 455 9.35 -11.89 -4.64
CA ASP A 455 10.22 -11.41 -5.71
C ASP A 455 11.70 -11.60 -5.31
N LYS A 456 12.50 -12.11 -6.25
CA LYS A 456 13.93 -12.36 -6.07
C LYS A 456 14.74 -11.09 -5.81
N TYR A 457 14.22 -9.94 -6.23
CA TYR A 457 14.84 -8.63 -6.01
C TYR A 457 14.38 -7.97 -4.69
N LEU A 458 13.28 -8.43 -4.10
CA LEU A 458 12.79 -7.92 -2.82
C LEU A 458 13.48 -8.63 -1.66
N LYS A 459 14.44 -7.93 -1.04
CA LYS A 459 15.18 -8.41 0.14
C LYS A 459 15.10 -7.38 1.25
N ILE A 460 14.69 -7.80 2.43
CA ILE A 460 14.42 -6.91 3.55
C ILE A 460 15.20 -7.40 4.77
N ARG A 461 15.95 -6.49 5.38
CA ARG A 461 16.63 -6.70 6.66
C ARG A 461 16.05 -5.73 7.67
N VAL A 462 15.32 -6.25 8.66
CA VAL A 462 14.83 -5.47 9.79
C VAL A 462 15.78 -5.66 10.96
N THR A 463 16.39 -4.59 11.41
CA THR A 463 17.32 -4.56 12.53
C THR A 463 16.71 -3.74 13.67
N ILE A 464 16.64 -4.31 14.86
CA ILE A 464 16.33 -3.60 16.09
C ILE A 464 17.59 -3.55 16.94
N VAL A 465 18.02 -2.35 17.31
CA VAL A 465 19.21 -2.13 18.15
C VAL A 465 18.79 -1.60 19.51
N GLY A 466 19.06 -2.38 20.56
CA GLY A 466 18.98 -1.90 21.93
C GLY A 466 20.19 -1.04 22.26
N LYS A 467 19.96 0.22 22.61
CA LYS A 467 20.97 1.11 23.23
C LYS A 467 20.46 1.60 24.59
N LEU A 468 19.86 0.70 25.35
CA LEU A 468 19.28 0.96 26.67
C LEU A 468 20.13 0.32 27.77
N PRO A 469 20.16 0.84 29.01
CA PRO A 469 20.89 0.21 30.11
C PRO A 469 20.55 -1.28 30.33
N THR A 470 19.31 -1.67 30.01
CA THR A 470 18.79 -3.03 30.15
C THR A 470 18.99 -3.91 28.91
N ASP A 471 19.29 -3.32 27.76
CA ASP A 471 19.46 -4.05 26.49
C ASP A 471 20.47 -3.37 25.57
N GLN A 472 21.52 -4.12 25.21
CA GLN A 472 22.58 -3.71 24.30
C GLN A 472 22.68 -4.67 23.10
N ASN A 473 21.60 -5.41 22.82
CA ASN A 473 21.59 -6.44 21.80
C ASN A 473 21.23 -5.87 20.43
N GLU A 474 21.70 -6.54 19.40
CA GLU A 474 21.26 -6.36 18.03
C GLU A 474 20.39 -7.55 17.62
N TYR A 475 19.16 -7.26 17.19
CA TYR A 475 18.21 -8.25 16.72
C TYR A 475 17.97 -8.04 15.23
N VAL A 476 18.14 -9.08 14.42
CA VAL A 476 18.06 -8.97 12.95
C VAL A 476 17.12 -10.03 12.39
N LEU A 477 16.16 -9.59 11.58
CA LEU A 477 15.32 -10.44 10.73
C LEU A 477 15.72 -10.20 9.28
N GLU A 478 16.09 -11.24 8.57
CA GLU A 478 16.29 -11.22 7.12
C GLU A 478 15.14 -11.96 6.44
N ILE A 479 14.59 -11.37 5.38
CA ILE A 479 13.57 -11.98 4.51
C ILE A 479 13.99 -11.76 3.05
N ALA A 480 13.97 -12.85 2.28
CA ALA A 480 14.14 -12.85 0.83
C ALA A 480 13.42 -14.07 0.24
N ASN A 481 13.35 -14.19 -1.09
CA ASN A 481 12.76 -15.37 -1.74
C ASN A 481 13.32 -16.68 -1.16
N LYS A 482 12.43 -17.53 -0.63
CA LYS A 482 12.75 -18.82 0.01
C LYS A 482 13.79 -18.71 1.12
N HIS A 483 13.84 -17.58 1.81
CA HIS A 483 14.83 -17.32 2.86
C HIS A 483 14.25 -16.46 3.97
N ALA A 484 14.34 -16.97 5.20
CA ALA A 484 14.18 -16.17 6.39
C ALA A 484 15.19 -16.60 7.46
N ASP A 485 15.75 -15.63 8.19
CA ASP A 485 16.65 -15.88 9.31
C ASP A 485 16.42 -14.87 10.43
N ILE A 486 16.49 -15.34 11.67
CA ILE A 486 16.48 -14.49 12.87
C ILE A 486 17.83 -14.62 13.53
N ARG A 487 18.53 -13.50 13.72
CA ARG A 487 19.83 -13.44 14.38
C ARG A 487 19.78 -12.52 15.60
N ILE A 488 20.50 -12.91 16.65
CA ILE A 488 20.71 -12.07 17.83
C ILE A 488 22.22 -11.97 18.03
N ASN A 489 22.76 -10.76 17.98
CA ASN A 489 24.20 -10.48 18.04
C ASN A 489 25.00 -11.33 17.03
N GLY A 490 24.46 -11.47 15.80
CA GLY A 490 25.04 -12.27 14.72
C GLY A 490 24.77 -13.78 14.79
N GLU A 491 24.21 -14.32 15.86
CA GLU A 491 23.90 -15.75 15.99
C GLU A 491 22.49 -16.10 15.50
N SER A 492 22.38 -16.96 14.49
CA SER A 492 21.09 -17.49 14.00
C SER A 492 20.34 -18.27 15.08
N LYS A 493 19.02 -18.09 15.11
CA LYS A 493 18.08 -18.73 16.04
C LYS A 493 17.06 -19.55 15.26
N ASP A 494 16.62 -20.66 15.87
CA ASP A 494 15.49 -21.45 15.37
C ASP A 494 14.20 -20.61 15.47
N ILE A 495 13.65 -20.23 14.32
CA ILE A 495 12.52 -19.27 14.21
C ILE A 495 11.29 -19.75 15.03
N PRO A 496 10.78 -20.99 14.84
CA PRO A 496 9.60 -21.46 15.59
C PRO A 496 9.83 -21.48 17.10
N LYS A 497 11.00 -21.96 17.56
CA LYS A 497 11.35 -21.99 18.99
C LYS A 497 11.49 -20.59 19.57
N TYR A 498 12.12 -19.67 18.84
CA TYR A 498 12.35 -18.31 19.31
C TYR A 498 11.04 -17.51 19.44
N LEU A 499 10.17 -17.61 18.44
CA LEU A 499 8.87 -16.92 18.42
C LEU A 499 7.79 -17.64 19.24
N LYS A 500 8.07 -18.86 19.71
CA LYS A 500 7.14 -19.75 20.41
C LYS A 500 5.83 -19.94 19.61
N SER A 501 5.97 -20.20 18.32
CA SER A 501 4.85 -20.37 17.40
C SER A 501 5.14 -21.49 16.40
N THR A 502 4.15 -22.36 16.18
CA THR A 502 4.21 -23.45 15.19
C THR A 502 3.73 -23.01 13.81
N GLN A 503 3.35 -21.74 13.63
CA GLN A 503 2.90 -21.21 12.35
C GLN A 503 4.04 -20.88 11.39
N PHE A 504 5.24 -20.64 11.92
CA PHE A 504 6.42 -20.28 11.14
C PHE A 504 7.29 -21.50 10.88
N PHE A 505 8.14 -21.38 9.87
CA PHE A 505 9.07 -22.42 9.46
C PHE A 505 10.49 -22.11 9.91
N THR A 506 11.32 -23.14 9.99
CA THR A 506 12.77 -22.99 10.16
C THR A 506 13.41 -22.41 8.90
N LYS A 507 14.63 -21.88 9.04
CA LYS A 507 15.43 -21.37 7.92
C LYS A 507 15.61 -22.43 6.81
N GLU A 508 15.84 -23.68 7.20
CA GLU A 508 16.03 -24.80 6.29
C GLU A 508 14.73 -25.20 5.58
N GLU A 509 13.59 -25.12 6.26
CA GLU A 509 12.28 -25.39 5.67
C GLU A 509 11.89 -24.31 4.64
N TYR A 510 12.09 -23.03 4.95
CA TYR A 510 11.85 -21.95 3.97
C TYR A 510 12.68 -22.12 2.70
N ALA A 511 13.93 -22.61 2.81
CA ALA A 511 14.79 -22.87 1.66
C ALA A 511 14.32 -24.05 0.78
N GLN A 512 13.43 -24.91 1.29
CA GLN A 512 12.90 -26.09 0.58
C GLN A 512 11.54 -25.87 -0.06
N MET A 513 10.80 -24.84 0.37
CA MET A 513 9.58 -24.37 -0.31
C MET A 513 9.95 -23.75 -1.64
#